data_AF-A0AAW7AVR9-F1
#
_entry.id   AF-A0AAW7AVR9-F1
#
_cell.length_a   1.000
_cell.length_b   1.000
_cell.length_c   1.000
_cell.angle_alpha   90.00
_cell.angle_beta   90.00
_cell.angle_gamma   90.00
#
_symmetry.space_group_name_H-M   'P 1'
#
loop_
_entity.id
_entity.type
_entity.pdbx_description
1 polymer ?
#
loop_
_entity_poly.entity_id
_entity_poly.type
_entity_poly.pdbx_seq_one_letter_code
_entity_poly.pdbx_strand_id
1 'polypeptide(L)' 'MTQPLPFANLRNYLADQIEMEGSLSRWADRHGFHKSTVSEVLSQKREMPDTMANALGFAVQKIAIPMRGQNV' A
#
# COMPACT_ATOMS: atom_id res chain seq x y z
N MET A 1 -6.84 -18.63 -6.92
CA MET A 1 -6.83 -18.31 -5.47
C MET A 1 -5.82 -17.19 -5.28
N THR A 2 -6.27 -15.96 -5.00
CA THR A 2 -5.39 -14.81 -4.73
C THR A 2 -5.08 -14.81 -3.25
N GLN A 3 -3.88 -15.24 -2.88
CA GLN A 3 -3.43 -15.24 -1.49
C GLN A 3 -3.28 -13.77 -1.03
N PRO A 4 -3.82 -13.38 0.14
CA PRO A 4 -3.63 -12.03 0.66
C PRO A 4 -2.13 -11.82 0.94
N LEU A 5 -1.54 -10.81 0.31
CA LEU A 5 -0.15 -10.46 0.54
C LEU A 5 -0.05 -9.68 1.86
N PRO A 6 0.89 -10.01 2.77
CA PRO A 6 1.14 -9.20 3.95
C PRO A 6 1.50 -7.76 3.55
N PHE A 7 1.06 -6.76 4.34
CA PHE A 7 1.29 -5.34 4.06
C PHE A 7 2.77 -4.95 3.90
N ALA A 8 3.68 -5.68 4.53
CA ALA A 8 5.12 -5.52 4.31
C ALA A 8 5.51 -5.72 2.83
N ASN A 9 4.80 -6.59 2.12
CA ASN A 9 5.01 -6.84 0.69
C ASN A 9 4.48 -5.70 -0.18
N LEU A 10 3.46 -4.95 0.26
CA LEU A 10 2.92 -3.81 -0.49
C LEU A 10 3.93 -2.67 -0.60
N ARG A 11 4.72 -2.41 0.45
CA ARG A 11 5.79 -1.40 0.40
C ARG A 11 6.93 -1.80 -0.53
N ASN A 12 7.32 -3.07 -0.53
CA ASN A 12 8.31 -3.58 -1.46
C ASN A 12 7.80 -3.46 -2.91
N TYR A 13 6.53 -3.80 -3.14
CA TYR A 13 5.90 -3.65 -4.44
C TYR A 13 5.85 -2.20 -4.93
N LEU A 14 5.59 -1.25 -4.01
CA LEU A 14 5.69 0.18 -4.31
C LEU A 14 7.11 0.59 -4.71
N ALA A 15 8.13 0.09 -4.00
CA ALA A 15 9.53 0.37 -4.31
C ALA A 15 9.90 -0.19 -5.70
N ASP A 16 9.51 -1.43 -6.00
CA ASP A 16 9.75 -2.08 -7.30
C ASP A 16 9.07 -1.30 -8.44
N GLN A 17 7.82 -0.88 -8.27
CA GLN A 17 7.10 -0.06 -9.26
C GLN A 17 7.77 1.29 -9.50
N ILE A 18 8.24 1.94 -8.44
CA ILE A 18 8.99 3.20 -8.53
C ILE A 18 10.30 3.00 -9.31
N GLU A 19 10.99 1.88 -9.08
CA GLU A 19 12.23 1.53 -9.78
C GLU A 19 11.97 1.24 -11.26
N MET A 20 10.88 0.52 -11.58
CA MET A 20 10.42 0.26 -12.95
C MET A 20 10.04 1.54 -13.71
N GLU A 21 9.43 2.50 -13.01
CA GLU A 21 9.09 3.83 -13.58
C GLU A 21 10.31 4.77 -13.63
N GLY A 22 11.42 4.36 -13.01
CA GLY A 22 12.72 5.03 -13.02
C GLY A 22 12.83 6.23 -12.07
N SER A 23 11.76 6.62 -11.39
CA SER A 23 11.81 7.69 -10.40
C SER A 23 10.58 7.74 -9.51
N LEU A 24 10.80 7.95 -8.20
CA LEU A 24 9.75 8.23 -7.22
C LEU A 24 8.93 9.45 -7.64
N SER A 25 9.59 10.48 -8.18
CA SER A 25 8.90 11.69 -8.63
C SER A 25 7.90 11.40 -9.73
N ARG A 26 8.29 10.61 -10.73
CA ARG A 26 7.43 10.27 -11.87
C ARG A 26 6.24 9.44 -11.44
N TRP A 27 6.48 8.43 -10.61
CA TRP A 27 5.43 7.60 -10.04
C TRP A 27 4.43 8.43 -9.23
N ALA A 28 4.94 9.28 -8.33
CA ALA A 28 4.10 10.15 -7.51
C ALA A 28 3.26 11.12 -8.38
N ASP A 29 3.87 11.77 -9.36
CA ASP A 29 3.21 12.73 -10.25
C ASP A 29 2.14 12.03 -11.12
N ARG A 30 2.42 10.82 -11.63
CA ARG A 30 1.47 10.02 -12.43
C ARG A 30 0.24 9.59 -11.63
N HIS A 31 0.43 9.19 -10.39
CA HIS A 31 -0.62 8.67 -9.53
C HIS A 31 -1.26 9.74 -8.64
N GLY A 32 -0.83 11.01 -8.75
CA GLY A 32 -1.40 12.14 -8.03
C GLY A 32 -1.06 12.19 -6.54
N PHE A 33 0.09 11.64 -6.14
CA PHE A 33 0.57 11.65 -4.76
C PHE A 33 1.66 12.70 -4.55
N HIS A 34 1.70 13.30 -3.36
CA HIS A 34 2.86 14.10 -2.96
C HIS A 34 4.07 13.19 -2.74
N LYS A 35 5.22 13.58 -3.30
CA LYS A 35 6.51 12.87 -3.17
C LYS A 35 6.91 12.63 -1.72
N SER A 36 6.65 13.59 -0.84
CA SER A 36 6.87 13.46 0.60
C SER A 36 6.02 12.34 1.21
N THR A 37 4.75 12.22 0.81
CA THR A 37 3.86 11.15 1.27
C THR A 37 4.37 9.78 0.83
N VAL A 38 4.78 9.63 -0.44
CA VAL A 38 5.35 8.38 -0.95
C VAL A 38 6.63 8.02 -0.19
N SER A 39 7.51 8.99 0.04
CA SER A 39 8.75 8.81 0.79
C SER A 39 8.52 8.40 2.25
N GLU A 40 7.53 9.00 2.92
CA GLU A 40 7.14 8.63 4.30
C GLU A 40 6.61 7.19 4.38
N VAL A 41 5.82 6.76 3.38
CA VAL A 41 5.30 5.39 3.30
C VAL A 41 6.42 4.38 3.11
N LEU A 42 7.37 4.66 2.20
CA LEU A 42 8.56 3.83 1.97
C LEU A 42 9.47 3.77 3.21
N SER A 43 9.63 4.89 3.91
CA SER A 43 10.43 4.97 5.15
C SER A 43 9.71 4.43 6.38
N GLN A 44 8.52 3.84 6.23
CA GLN A 44 7.69 3.32 7.32
C GLN A 44 7.27 4.38 8.36
N LYS A 45 7.43 5.67 8.05
CA LYS A 45 6.99 6.79 8.90
C LYS A 45 5.49 7.00 8.82
N ARG A 46 4.85 6.48 7.76
CA ARG A 46 3.42 6.53 7.52
C ARG A 46 2.90 5.15 7.11
N GLU A 47 1.67 4.83 7.50
CA GLU A 47 0.94 3.72 6.89
C GLU A 47 0.57 4.03 5.44
N MET A 48 0.49 2.99 4.61
CA MET A 48 0.13 3.14 3.21
C MET A 48 -1.37 3.50 3.11
N PRO A 49 -1.73 4.64 2.49
CA PRO A 49 -3.14 4.97 2.26
C PRO A 49 -3.82 3.96 1.34
N ASP A 50 -5.10 3.68 1.58
CA ASP A 50 -5.90 2.78 0.72
C ASP A 50 -5.87 3.21 -0.76
N THR A 51 -5.87 4.53 -1.03
CA THR A 51 -5.76 5.06 -2.39
C THR A 51 -4.43 4.71 -3.06
N MET A 52 -3.35 4.62 -2.29
CA MET A 52 -2.02 4.23 -2.78
C MET A 52 -1.97 2.72 -3.06
N ALA A 53 -2.57 1.90 -2.20
CA ALA A 53 -2.72 0.46 -2.46
C ALA A 53 -3.58 0.20 -3.72
N ASN A 54 -4.66 0.97 -3.91
CA ASN A 54 -5.49 0.92 -5.12
C ASN A 54 -4.70 1.32 -6.38
N ALA A 55 -3.85 2.35 -6.29
CA ALA A 55 -2.99 2.77 -7.39
C ALA A 55 -1.97 1.68 -7.79
N LEU A 56 -1.58 0.83 -6.85
CA LEU A 56 -0.74 -0.35 -7.08
C LEU A 56 -1.52 -1.57 -7.61
N GLY A 57 -2.85 -1.46 -7.78
CA GLY A 57 -3.71 -2.53 -8.29
C GLY A 57 -4.25 -3.47 -7.21
N PHE A 58 -4.14 -3.12 -5.93
CA PHE A 58 -4.64 -3.94 -4.82
C PHE A 58 -5.95 -3.38 -4.27
N ALA A 59 -6.89 -4.26 -3.94
CA ALA A 59 -8.07 -3.89 -3.18
C ALA A 59 -7.78 -4.04 -1.68
N VAL A 60 -8.05 -2.99 -0.89
CA VAL A 60 -7.95 -3.06 0.57
C VAL A 60 -9.31 -3.49 1.13
N GLN A 61 -9.36 -4.63 1.84
CA GLN A 61 -10.55 -5.10 2.53
C GLN A 61 -10.34 -5.05 4.04
N LYS A 62 -11.22 -4.34 4.74
CA LYS A 62 -11.27 -4.36 6.21
C LYS A 62 -12.11 -5.56 6.64
N ILE A 63 -11.48 -6.55 7.26
CA ILE A 63 -12.17 -7.72 7.80
C ILE A 63 -12.49 -7.50 9.28
N ALA A 64 -13.75 -7.71 9.67
CA ALA A 64 -14.16 -7.75 11.06
C ALA A 64 -13.88 -9.16 11.61
N ILE A 65 -13.04 -9.26 12.63
CA ILE A 65 -12.71 -10.54 13.27
C ILE A 65 -13.60 -10.65 14.51
N PRO A 66 -14.41 -11.72 14.67
CA PRO A 66 -15.21 -11.90 15.86
C PRO A 66 -14.32 -11.98 17.09
N MET A 67 -14.68 -11.25 18.15
CA MET A 67 -13.98 -11.33 19.43
C MET A 67 -14.20 -12.73 20.00
N ARG A 68 -13.10 -13.39 20.40
CA ARG A 68 -13.17 -14.70 21.06
C ARG A 68 -14.09 -14.62 22.28
N GLY A 69 -15.15 -15.44 22.30
CA GLY A 69 -16.14 -15.52 23.37
C GLY A 69 -17.51 -14.91 23.05
N GLN A 70 -17.68 -14.28 21.88
CA GLN A 70 -18.95 -13.72 21.43
C GLN A 70 -19.67 -14.68 20.47
N ASN A 71 -19.93 -15.91 20.92
CA ASN A 71 -20.94 -16.77 20.28
C ASN A 71 -22.25 -16.53 21.02
N VAL A 72 -23.23 -15.92 20.35
CA VAL A 72 -24.65 -16.01 20.71
C VAL A 72 -25.21 -17.35 20.31
#